data_AF-A0A8C1AQ66-F1
#
_entry.id   AF-A0A8C1AQ66-F1
#
_cell.length_a   1.000
_cell.length_b   1.000
_cell.length_c   1.000
_cell.angle_alpha   90.00
_cell.angle_beta   90.00
_cell.angle_gamma   90.00
#
_symmetry.space_group_name_H-M   'P 1'
#
loop_
_entity.id
_entity.type
_entity.pdbx_description
1 polymer ?
#
loop_
_entity_poly.entity_id
_entity_poly.type
_entity_poly.pdbx_seq_one_letter_code
_entity_poly.pdbx_strand_id
1 'polypeptide(L)'
;MQRQSSVRVYMHRGGLVGSAYHIVAFPPETAVEALARATSGTVTMAAMGAIFGMATCLSAQAREAPDDPTNYFIGGCASGIFLGARTHSAITGTTACFGLGTLAMFTKIGKKEGWRLTGPPKL
;
A
#
# COMPACT_ATOMS: atom_id res chain seq x y z
N MET A 1 11.97 -5.06 11.10
CA MET A 1 11.15 -3.95 11.63
C MET A 1 11.41 -2.58 10.95
N GLN A 2 12.65 -2.15 10.65
CA GLN A 2 12.91 -0.85 9.99
C GLN A 2 12.19 -0.60 8.64
N ARG A 3 11.77 -1.64 7.92
CA ARG A 3 11.01 -1.50 6.65
C ARG A 3 9.50 -1.30 6.85
N GLN A 4 8.93 -1.70 7.99
CA GLN A 4 7.50 -1.51 8.30
C GLN A 4 7.18 -0.03 8.59
N SER A 5 8.06 0.67 9.31
CA SER A 5 7.90 2.11 9.57
C SER A 5 7.99 2.92 8.27
N SER A 6 8.94 2.58 7.38
CA SER A 6 9.02 3.23 6.07
C SER A 6 7.77 3.02 5.22
N VAL A 7 7.21 1.80 5.11
CA VAL A 7 6.01 1.56 4.28
C VAL A 7 4.79 2.34 4.78
N ARG A 8 4.58 2.39 6.10
CA ARG A 8 3.52 3.21 6.69
C ARG A 8 3.69 4.70 6.36
N VAL A 9 4.92 5.21 6.49
CA VAL A 9 5.25 6.62 6.18
C VAL A 9 5.12 6.92 4.68
N TYR A 10 5.51 6.00 3.81
CA TYR A 10 5.37 6.17 2.35
C TYR A 10 3.90 6.19 1.92
N MET A 11 3.06 5.28 2.42
CA MET A 11 1.63 5.30 2.11
C MET A 11 0.91 6.50 2.71
N HIS A 12 1.30 6.95 3.92
CA HIS A 12 0.78 8.18 4.51
C HIS A 12 1.12 9.41 3.65
N ARG A 13 2.37 9.53 3.19
CA ARG A 13 2.76 10.63 2.27
C ARG A 13 2.00 10.54 0.95
N GLY A 14 1.89 9.34 0.37
CA GLY A 14 1.11 9.11 -0.84
C GLY A 14 -0.37 9.50 -0.68
N GLY A 15 -0.97 9.20 0.47
CA GLY A 15 -2.34 9.60 0.80
C GLY A 15 -2.51 11.12 0.93
N LEU A 16 -1.54 11.81 1.53
CA LEU A 16 -1.55 13.28 1.60
C LEU A 16 -1.41 13.94 0.23
N VAL A 17 -0.48 13.44 -0.59
CA VAL A 17 -0.30 13.93 -1.96
C VAL A 17 -1.55 13.67 -2.79
N GLY A 18 -2.11 12.45 -2.73
CA GLY A 18 -3.35 12.10 -3.42
C GLY A 18 -4.53 12.96 -2.95
N SER A 19 -4.61 13.27 -1.67
CA SER A 19 -5.63 14.18 -1.15
C SER A 19 -5.42 15.62 -1.60
N ALA A 20 -4.18 16.10 -1.67
CA ALA A 20 -3.89 17.43 -2.19
C ALA A 20 -4.33 17.53 -3.65
N TYR A 21 -4.02 16.52 -4.48
CA TYR A 21 -4.49 16.44 -5.86
C TYR A 21 -6.02 16.35 -5.95
N HIS A 22 -6.67 15.59 -5.07
CA HIS A 22 -8.13 15.47 -5.08
C HIS A 22 -8.82 16.79 -4.70
N ILE A 23 -8.26 17.59 -3.80
CA ILE A 23 -8.78 18.91 -3.43
C ILE A 23 -8.60 19.91 -4.57
N VAL A 24 -7.49 19.83 -5.31
CA VAL A 24 -7.22 20.71 -6.46
C VAL A 24 -8.10 20.37 -7.65
N ALA A 25 -8.33 19.09 -7.93
CA ALA A 25 -9.15 18.64 -9.05
C ALA A 25 -10.66 18.80 -8.80
N PHE A 26 -11.10 18.65 -7.55
CA PHE A 26 -12.49 18.81 -7.13
C PHE A 26 -12.56 19.78 -5.94
N PRO A 27 -12.68 21.09 -6.19
CA PRO A 27 -12.74 22.08 -5.13
C PRO A 27 -13.96 21.81 -4.25
N PRO A 28 -13.78 21.57 -2.94
CA PRO A 28 -14.89 21.39 -2.02
C PRO A 28 -15.54 22.74 -1.70
N GLU A 29 -16.88 22.74 -1.59
CA GLU A 29 -17.69 23.92 -1.24
C GLU A 29 -17.38 24.43 0.19
N THR A 30 -16.81 23.56 1.05
CA THR A 30 -16.52 23.88 2.47
C THR A 30 -15.17 23.30 2.94
N ALA A 31 -14.50 24.02 3.84
CA ALA A 31 -13.21 23.60 4.42
C ALA A 31 -13.31 22.31 5.25
N VAL A 32 -14.45 22.05 5.88
CA VAL A 32 -14.66 20.86 6.72
C VAL A 32 -14.78 19.61 5.86
N GLU A 33 -15.45 19.71 4.71
CA GLU A 33 -15.57 18.60 3.77
C GLU A 33 -14.23 18.28 3.10
N ALA A 34 -13.42 19.30 2.81
CA ALA A 34 -12.03 19.13 2.38
C ALA A 34 -11.22 18.32 3.40
N LEU A 35 -11.33 18.68 4.68
CA LEU A 35 -10.61 18.02 5.77
C LEU A 35 -11.10 16.58 5.99
N ALA A 36 -12.40 16.34 5.92
CA ALA A 36 -12.99 15.01 6.07
C ALA A 36 -12.55 14.06 4.92
N ARG A 37 -12.53 14.56 3.68
CA ARG A 37 -12.03 13.80 2.52
C ARG A 37 -10.52 13.52 2.64
N ALA A 38 -9.74 14.49 3.09
CA ALA A 38 -8.30 14.33 3.26
C ALA A 38 -7.93 13.34 4.37
N THR A 39 -8.62 13.43 5.50
CA THR A 39 -8.41 12.53 6.64
C THR A 39 -8.86 11.11 6.30
N SER A 40 -10.04 10.93 5.72
CA SER A 40 -10.54 9.60 5.34
C SER A 40 -9.64 8.89 4.33
N GLY A 41 -9.14 9.61 3.31
CA GLY A 41 -8.16 9.07 2.36
C GLY A 41 -6.83 8.71 3.02
N THR A 42 -6.26 9.62 3.81
CA THR A 42 -4.97 9.41 4.48
C THR A 42 -5.02 8.27 5.49
N VAL A 43 -6.08 8.19 6.30
CA VAL A 43 -6.27 7.11 7.29
C VAL A 43 -6.39 5.75 6.60
N THR A 44 -7.10 5.68 5.47
CA THR A 44 -7.24 4.43 4.72
C THR A 44 -5.90 3.97 4.16
N MET A 45 -5.10 4.88 3.59
CA MET A 45 -3.75 4.56 3.11
C MET A 45 -2.80 4.15 4.25
N ALA A 46 -2.87 4.83 5.40
CA ALA A 46 -2.07 4.49 6.57
C ALA A 46 -2.44 3.11 7.13
N ALA A 47 -3.74 2.78 7.18
CA ALA A 47 -4.23 1.48 7.63
C ALA A 47 -3.80 0.35 6.68
N MET A 48 -3.88 0.55 5.36
CA MET A 48 -3.37 -0.41 4.38
C MET A 48 -1.87 -0.69 4.57
N GLY A 49 -1.06 0.35 4.77
CA GLY A 49 0.37 0.20 5.01
C GLY A 49 0.69 -0.52 6.32
N ALA A 50 -0.14 -0.34 7.36
CA ALA A 50 -0.03 -1.06 8.61
C ALA A 50 -0.39 -2.55 8.44
N ILE A 51 -1.52 -2.85 7.79
CA ILE A 51 -1.98 -4.23 7.53
C ILE A 51 -0.98 -4.99 6.67
N PHE A 52 -0.51 -4.37 5.58
CA PHE A 52 0.52 -4.94 4.72
C PHE A 52 1.77 -5.31 5.53
N GLY A 53 2.27 -4.37 6.32
CA GLY A 53 3.45 -4.59 7.17
C GLY A 53 3.25 -5.74 8.15
N MET A 54 2.14 -5.73 8.89
CA MET A 54 1.84 -6.74 9.91
C MET A 54 1.60 -8.12 9.31
N ALA A 55 0.81 -8.21 8.24
CA ALA A 55 0.51 -9.46 7.54
C ALA A 55 1.77 -10.08 6.95
N THR A 56 2.63 -9.29 6.28
CA THR A 56 3.91 -9.80 5.76
C THR A 56 4.83 -10.28 6.90
N CYS A 57 4.89 -9.54 8.02
CA CYS A 57 5.68 -9.98 9.17
C CYS A 57 5.15 -11.28 9.76
N LEU A 58 3.83 -11.38 9.98
CA LEU A 58 3.20 -12.57 10.53
C LEU A 58 3.39 -13.78 9.61
N SER A 59 3.23 -13.59 8.29
CA SER A 59 3.46 -14.65 7.30
C SER A 59 4.91 -15.12 7.24
N ALA A 60 5.88 -14.21 7.45
CA ALA A 60 7.29 -14.58 7.53
C ALA A 60 7.61 -15.40 8.79
N GLN A 61 6.99 -15.07 9.93
CA GLN A 61 7.14 -15.82 11.18
C GLN A 61 6.45 -17.20 11.09
N ALA A 62 5.24 -17.25 10.52
CA ALA A 62 4.43 -18.47 10.45
C ALA A 62 5.01 -19.54 9.52
N ARG A 63 5.84 -19.14 8.54
CA ARG A 63 6.33 -20.04 7.49
C ARG A 63 7.84 -20.31 7.58
N GLU A 64 8.53 -19.69 8.56
CA GLU A 64 9.98 -19.73 8.80
C GLU A 64 10.89 -19.46 7.57
N ALA A 65 10.28 -19.10 6.44
CA ALA A 65 10.90 -18.84 5.15
C ALA A 65 10.71 -17.35 4.81
N PRO A 66 11.59 -16.45 5.31
CA PRO A 66 11.46 -14.99 5.14
C PRO A 66 11.68 -14.50 3.70
N ASP A 67 12.06 -15.42 2.81
CA ASP A 67 12.53 -15.12 1.47
C ASP A 67 11.58 -15.52 0.36
N ASP A 68 10.47 -16.17 0.67
CA ASP A 68 9.48 -16.49 -0.34
C ASP A 68 8.66 -15.24 -0.76
N PRO A 69 8.58 -14.95 -2.06
CA PRO A 69 7.85 -13.80 -2.58
C PRO A 69 6.33 -13.92 -2.34
N THR A 70 5.84 -15.13 -2.04
CA THR A 70 4.44 -15.41 -1.69
C THR A 70 4.01 -14.79 -0.35
N ASN A 71 4.93 -14.58 0.61
CA ASN A 71 4.62 -13.89 1.87
C ASN A 71 4.27 -12.40 1.65
N TYR A 72 4.87 -11.79 0.62
CA TYR A 72 4.56 -10.41 0.22
C TYR A 72 3.24 -10.34 -0.55
N PHE A 73 2.89 -11.38 -1.30
CA PHE A 73 1.58 -11.51 -1.95
C PHE A 73 0.44 -11.55 -0.92
N ILE A 74 0.59 -12.34 0.15
CA ILE A 74 -0.41 -12.43 1.23
C ILE A 74 -0.61 -11.08 1.92
N GLY A 75 0.48 -10.35 2.19
CA GLY A 75 0.39 -8.99 2.74
C GLY A 75 -0.34 -8.02 1.80
N GLY A 76 -0.04 -8.09 0.50
CA GLY A 76 -0.72 -7.28 -0.53
C GLY A 76 -2.21 -7.58 -0.63
N CYS A 77 -2.59 -8.86 -0.63
CA CYS A 77 -3.98 -9.28 -0.63
C CYS A 77 -4.73 -8.90 0.64
N ALA A 78 -4.12 -9.02 1.82
CA ALA A 78 -4.74 -8.56 3.07
C ALA A 78 -5.05 -7.05 3.04
N SER A 79 -4.12 -6.25 2.52
CA SER A 79 -4.33 -4.81 2.36
C SER A 79 -5.37 -4.47 1.27
N GLY A 80 -5.42 -5.25 0.18
CA GLY A 80 -6.40 -5.08 -0.90
C GLY A 80 -7.83 -5.46 -0.49
N ILE A 81 -8.00 -6.53 0.29
CA ILE A 81 -9.30 -6.90 0.87
C ILE A 81 -9.77 -5.83 1.86
N PHE A 82 -8.86 -5.27 2.67
CA PHE A 82 -9.19 -4.14 3.55
C PHE A 82 -9.67 -2.91 2.77
N LEU A 83 -9.03 -2.60 1.63
CA LEU A 83 -9.50 -1.54 0.75
C LEU A 83 -10.91 -1.83 0.22
N GLY A 84 -11.18 -3.07 -0.21
CA GLY A 84 -12.51 -3.51 -0.65
C GLY A 84 -13.57 -3.44 0.46
N ALA A 85 -13.19 -3.69 1.71
CA ALA A 85 -14.06 -3.52 2.87
C ALA A 85 -14.39 -2.04 3.12
N ARG A 86 -13.42 -1.13 2.88
CA ARG A 86 -13.63 0.32 3.02
C ARG A 86 -14.50 0.91 1.91
N THR A 87 -14.43 0.36 0.69
CA THR A 87 -15.24 0.78 -0.47
C THR A 87 -16.54 -0.02 -0.61
N HIS A 88 -16.83 -0.95 0.31
CA HIS A 88 -18.00 -1.83 0.27
C HIS A 88 -18.19 -2.58 -1.07
N SER A 89 -17.09 -2.95 -1.73
CA SER A 89 -17.15 -3.59 -3.05
C SER A 89 -16.20 -4.78 -3.15
N ALA A 90 -16.79 -5.97 -3.31
CA ALA A 90 -16.06 -7.22 -3.49
C ALA A 90 -15.18 -7.21 -4.75
N ILE A 91 -15.63 -6.55 -5.82
CA ILE A 91 -14.88 -6.41 -7.08
C ILE A 91 -13.61 -5.58 -6.86
N THR A 92 -13.72 -4.48 -6.10
CA THR A 92 -12.53 -3.67 -5.78
C THR A 92 -11.57 -4.42 -4.85
N GLY A 93 -12.08 -5.27 -3.95
CA GLY A 93 -11.24 -6.09 -3.07
C GLY A 93 -10.45 -7.16 -3.82
N THR A 94 -11.07 -7.87 -4.77
CA THR A 94 -10.40 -8.92 -5.55
C THR A 94 -9.39 -8.34 -6.53
N THR A 95 -9.75 -7.29 -7.26
CA THR A 95 -8.83 -6.60 -8.17
C THR A 95 -7.66 -5.94 -7.43
N ALA A 96 -7.90 -5.33 -6.27
CA ALA A 96 -6.85 -4.77 -5.42
C ALA A 96 -5.96 -5.86 -4.81
N CYS A 97 -6.50 -7.02 -4.42
CA CYS A 97 -5.70 -8.14 -3.92
C CYS A 97 -4.73 -8.64 -4.98
N PHE A 98 -5.19 -8.90 -6.21
CA PHE A 98 -4.27 -9.29 -7.27
C PHE A 98 -3.32 -8.16 -7.68
N GLY A 99 -3.78 -6.92 -7.81
CA GLY A 99 -2.95 -5.78 -8.18
C GLY A 99 -1.85 -5.50 -7.16
N LEU A 100 -2.22 -5.26 -5.90
CA LEU A 100 -1.26 -4.97 -4.82
C LEU A 100 -0.44 -6.21 -4.43
N GLY A 101 -1.04 -7.41 -4.48
CA GLY A 101 -0.38 -8.68 -4.21
C GLY A 101 0.73 -8.98 -5.21
N THR A 102 0.44 -8.89 -6.51
CA THR A 102 1.45 -9.10 -7.56
C THR A 102 2.53 -8.02 -7.50
N LEU A 103 2.16 -6.74 -7.35
CA LEU A 103 3.14 -5.65 -7.16
C LEU A 103 4.07 -5.93 -5.97
N ALA A 104 3.53 -6.34 -4.83
CA ALA A 104 4.33 -6.66 -3.65
C ALA A 104 5.27 -7.86 -3.91
N MET A 105 4.77 -8.89 -4.59
CA MET A 105 5.57 -10.06 -5.01
C MET A 105 6.73 -9.63 -5.92
N PHE A 106 6.44 -8.83 -6.96
CA PHE A 106 7.45 -8.29 -7.88
C PHE A 106 8.46 -7.39 -7.19
N THR A 107 8.07 -6.58 -6.20
CA THR A 107 9.04 -5.75 -5.47
C THR A 107 10.04 -6.58 -4.66
N LYS A 108 9.66 -7.77 -4.17
CA LYS A 108 10.59 -8.68 -3.49
C LYS A 108 11.48 -9.41 -4.50
N ILE A 109 10.91 -9.88 -5.62
CA ILE A 109 11.68 -10.50 -6.72
C ILE A 109 12.69 -9.51 -7.28
N GLY A 110 12.27 -8.29 -7.63
CA GLY A 110 13.17 -7.24 -8.13
C GLY A 110 14.24 -6.85 -7.12
N LYS A 111 13.97 -6.92 -5.81
CA LYS A 111 15.00 -6.72 -4.79
C LYS A 111 16.00 -7.89 -4.71
N LYS A 112 15.55 -9.12 -4.93
CA LYS A 112 16.44 -10.30 -4.99
C LYS A 112 17.30 -10.31 -6.25
N GLU A 113 16.73 -9.91 -7.38
CA GLU A 113 17.44 -9.84 -8.67
C GLU A 113 18.18 -8.51 -8.89
N GLY A 114 18.13 -7.57 -7.94
CA GLY A 114 18.86 -6.32 -8.02
C GLY A 114 18.33 -5.35 -9.08
N TRP A 115 17.06 -5.45 -9.47
CA TRP A 115 16.42 -4.54 -10.42
C TRP A 115 16.51 -3.10 -9.90
N ARG A 116 17.22 -2.24 -10.63
CA ARG A 116 17.36 -0.82 -10.31
C ARG A 116 16.23 -0.05 -10.99
N LEU A 117 15.14 0.18 -10.25
CA LEU A 117 14.02 1.01 -10.73
C LEU A 117 14.45 2.48 -10.95
N THR A 118 15.42 2.94 -10.17
CA THR A 118 16.08 4.24 -10.32
C THR A 118 17.57 4.02 -10.12
N GLY A 119 18.37 4.52 -11.05
CA GLY A 119 19.83 4.44 -11.02
C GLY A 119 20.40 5.59 -11.86
N PRO A 120 21.65 6.02 -11.60
CA PRO A 120 22.30 6.98 -12.47
C PRO A 120 22.28 6.42 -13.89
N PRO A 121 21.99 7.27 -14.91
CA PRO A 121 21.97 6.83 -16.29
C PRO A 121 23.30 6.13 -16.56
N LYS A 122 23.23 4.87 -16.98
CA LYS A 122 24.37 4.25 -17.62
C LYS A 122 24.35 4.76 -19.05
N LEU A 123 25.47 5.38 -19.44
CA LEU A 123 25.76 5.87 -20.78
C LEU A 123 25.36 4.84 -21.85
#